data_AF-A0AAV5TSY3-F1
#
_entry.id   AF-A0AAV5TSY3-F1
#
_cell.length_a   1.000
_cell.length_b   1.000
_cell.length_c   1.000
_cell.angle_alpha   90.00
_cell.angle_beta   90.00
_cell.angle_gamma   90.00
#
_symmetry.space_group_name_H-M   'P 1'
#
loop_
_entity.id
_entity.type
_entity.pdbx_description
1 polymer ?
#
loop_
_entity_poly.entity_id
_entity_poly.type
_entity_poly.pdbx_seq_one_letter_code
_entity_poly.pdbx_strand_id
1 'polypeptide(L)'
;DGYRTPSLPDYLLVSSSILLDLFLRCPACGTGSIVSMTSHLNGSALTLKWECEMCQEQSWSSQPRLSGRYWERNAKFVSAAHTTGLPLARVADFADVMGLAVPAQRTVHDLLVNLVLPSVDHVYVNHMRDVGRGVDVSIDGRYDSPGFCATNCTVSVIDLKTNLIMMVVNMHKRMRGIEGKSGRMEKEGVREGLKRIIALVYKIRSVCSDNDAKIGKMLREDVHFKDIKHLLDFWHLIKGINHDLRELAKKKSCPNI
;
A
#
# COMPACT_ATOMS: atom_id res chain seq x y z
N ASP A 1 39.87 -7.97 -25.81
CA ASP A 1 38.55 -8.62 -25.80
C ASP A 1 37.61 -7.96 -24.81
N GLY A 2 36.56 -7.30 -25.31
CA GLY A 2 35.57 -6.61 -24.48
C GLY A 2 34.53 -7.60 -23.97
N TYR A 3 34.75 -8.15 -22.78
CA TYR A 3 33.75 -8.98 -22.10
C TYR A 3 32.46 -8.18 -21.92
N ARG A 4 31.41 -8.53 -22.66
CA ARG A 4 30.09 -7.92 -22.52
C ARG A 4 29.32 -8.67 -21.44
N THR A 5 29.08 -8.01 -20.32
CA THR A 5 28.12 -8.49 -19.33
C THR A 5 26.72 -8.48 -19.94
N PRO A 6 25.97 -9.59 -19.90
CA PRO A 6 24.59 -9.61 -20.36
C PRO A 6 23.73 -8.69 -19.50
N SER A 7 22.79 -7.98 -20.14
CA SER A 7 21.77 -7.19 -19.43
C SER A 7 20.76 -8.15 -18.80
N LEU A 8 20.68 -8.17 -17.47
CA LEU A 8 19.73 -8.96 -16.71
C LEU A 8 18.83 -8.03 -15.89
N PRO A 9 17.62 -8.47 -15.51
CA PRO A 9 16.84 -7.79 -14.49
C PRO A 9 17.62 -7.72 -13.17
N ASP A 10 17.29 -6.76 -12.32
CA ASP A 10 17.93 -6.58 -11.01
C ASP A 10 17.85 -7.84 -10.13
N TYR A 11 16.82 -8.69 -10.33
CA TYR A 11 16.56 -9.87 -9.52
C TYR A 11 16.13 -11.08 -10.35
N LEU A 12 16.66 -12.25 -9.99
CA LEU A 12 16.32 -13.55 -10.54
C LEU A 12 16.03 -14.53 -9.41
N LEU A 13 15.07 -15.43 -9.64
CA LEU A 13 14.90 -16.62 -8.80
C LEU A 13 15.83 -17.71 -9.33
N VAL A 14 16.73 -18.21 -8.49
CA VAL A 14 17.76 -19.18 -8.86
C VAL A 14 17.67 -20.38 -7.93
N SER A 15 17.66 -21.58 -8.49
CA SER A 15 17.66 -22.83 -7.72
C SER A 15 18.91 -22.94 -6.85
N SER A 16 18.74 -23.37 -5.60
CA SER A 16 19.86 -23.52 -4.65
C SER A 16 20.97 -24.43 -5.17
N SER A 17 20.64 -25.51 -5.90
CA SER A 17 21.64 -26.41 -6.50
C SER A 17 22.53 -25.68 -7.52
N ILE A 18 21.92 -24.97 -8.47
CA ILE A 18 22.64 -24.21 -9.51
C ILE A 18 23.51 -23.11 -8.88
N LEU A 19 23.02 -22.48 -7.81
CA LEU A 19 23.82 -21.49 -7.07
C LEU A 19 25.05 -22.15 -6.41
N LEU A 20 24.87 -23.30 -5.77
CA LEU A 20 25.95 -24.02 -5.09
C LEU A 20 26.98 -24.60 -6.06
N ASP A 21 26.59 -24.90 -7.31
CA ASP A 21 27.52 -25.32 -8.36
C ASP A 21 28.61 -24.26 -8.64
N LEU A 22 28.32 -22.97 -8.40
CA LEU A 22 29.32 -21.90 -8.51
C LEU A 22 30.42 -21.96 -7.45
N PHE A 23 30.23 -22.78 -6.41
CA PHE A 23 31.16 -22.96 -5.30
C PHE A 23 31.82 -24.35 -5.32
N LEU A 24 31.79 -25.10 -6.44
CA LEU A 24 32.54 -26.35 -6.59
C LEU A 24 34.07 -26.15 -6.47
N ARG A 25 34.54 -24.93 -6.73
CA ARG A 25 35.90 -24.48 -6.48
C ARG A 25 35.85 -23.16 -5.73
N CYS A 26 36.91 -22.86 -4.96
CA CYS A 26 36.97 -21.60 -4.24
C CYS A 26 36.94 -20.40 -5.21
N PRO A 27 35.91 -19.52 -5.13
CA PRO A 27 35.85 -18.35 -6.01
C PRO A 27 36.96 -17.33 -5.78
N ALA A 28 37.59 -17.33 -4.60
CA ALA A 28 38.63 -16.38 -4.24
C ALA A 28 40.00 -16.71 -4.85
N CYS A 29 40.41 -17.98 -4.86
CA CYS A 29 41.71 -18.42 -5.41
C CYS A 29 41.60 -19.14 -6.77
N GLY A 30 40.39 -19.56 -7.17
CA GLY A 30 40.10 -20.22 -8.45
C GLY A 30 40.57 -21.68 -8.57
N THR A 31 41.40 -22.17 -7.65
CA THR A 31 42.08 -23.47 -7.75
C THR A 31 41.88 -24.39 -6.56
N GLY A 32 41.80 -23.84 -5.34
CA GLY A 32 41.68 -24.63 -4.12
C GLY A 32 40.29 -25.25 -3.93
N SER A 33 40.27 -26.46 -3.37
CA SER A 33 39.03 -27.13 -2.98
C SER A 33 38.41 -26.44 -1.77
N ILE A 34 37.08 -26.48 -1.70
CA ILE A 34 36.34 -26.06 -0.49
C ILE A 34 36.28 -27.27 0.44
N VAL A 35 36.86 -27.14 1.63
CA VAL A 35 36.95 -28.22 2.64
C VAL A 35 35.64 -28.32 3.43
N SER A 36 35.08 -27.17 3.79
CA SER A 36 33.87 -27.06 4.59
C SER A 36 33.07 -25.84 4.13
N MET A 37 31.74 -25.94 4.17
CA MET A 37 30.85 -24.81 3.88
C MET A 37 29.69 -24.80 4.86
N THR A 38 29.38 -23.61 5.38
CA THR A 38 28.19 -23.35 6.19
C THR A 38 27.31 -22.31 5.51
N SER A 39 26.01 -22.42 5.73
CA SER A 39 25.02 -21.50 5.19
C SER A 39 24.18 -20.90 6.31
N HIS A 40 23.85 -19.62 6.17
CA HIS A 40 22.92 -18.93 7.05
C HIS A 40 21.88 -18.17 6.22
N LEU A 41 20.61 -18.47 6.45
CA LEU A 41 19.47 -17.78 5.83
C LEU A 41 18.89 -16.73 6.78
N ASN A 42 18.69 -15.51 6.27
CA ASN A 42 17.95 -14.45 6.95
C ASN A 42 16.90 -13.89 5.99
N GLY A 43 15.68 -14.41 6.08
CA GLY A 43 14.66 -14.17 5.07
C GLY A 43 15.15 -14.63 3.70
N SER A 44 15.15 -13.71 2.72
CA SER A 44 15.66 -13.97 1.37
C SER A 44 17.19 -13.89 1.23
N ALA A 45 17.92 -13.57 2.31
CA ALA A 45 19.37 -13.44 2.29
C ALA A 45 20.06 -14.75 2.63
N LEU A 46 20.84 -15.27 1.69
CA LEU A 46 21.76 -16.38 1.93
C LEU A 46 23.15 -15.82 2.19
N THR A 47 23.77 -16.25 3.26
CA THR A 47 25.21 -16.05 3.51
C THR A 47 25.88 -17.41 3.50
N LEU A 48 26.90 -17.56 2.69
CA LEU A 48 27.78 -18.73 2.65
C LEU A 48 29.11 -18.33 3.30
N LYS A 49 29.64 -19.23 4.13
CA LYS A 49 31.00 -19.15 4.64
C LYS A 49 31.69 -20.47 4.37
N TRP A 50 32.95 -20.42 3.96
CA TRP A 50 33.67 -21.63 3.63
C TRP A 50 35.17 -21.53 3.93
N GLU A 51 35.76 -22.68 4.18
CA GLU A 51 37.20 -22.86 4.32
C GLU A 51 37.77 -23.46 3.04
N CYS A 52 38.91 -22.94 2.60
CA CYS A 52 39.60 -23.43 1.41
C CYS A 52 40.97 -23.98 1.80
N GLU A 53 41.42 -25.02 1.11
CA GLU A 53 42.75 -25.60 1.33
C GLU A 53 43.90 -24.60 1.10
N MET A 54 43.67 -23.60 0.24
CA MET A 54 44.69 -22.69 -0.27
C MET A 54 44.55 -21.24 0.23
N CYS A 55 43.45 -20.88 0.90
CA CYS A 55 43.24 -19.53 1.43
C CYS A 55 42.47 -19.54 2.76
N GLN A 56 42.44 -18.39 3.44
CA GLN A 56 41.72 -18.22 4.71
C GLN A 56 40.20 -18.34 4.53
N GLU A 57 39.45 -18.39 5.65
CA GLU A 57 37.97 -18.36 5.65
C GLU A 57 37.46 -17.26 4.72
N GLN A 58 36.53 -17.63 3.83
CA GLN A 58 35.87 -16.73 2.91
C GLN A 58 34.39 -16.66 3.21
N SER A 59 33.75 -15.58 2.75
CA SER A 59 32.30 -15.42 2.84
C SER A 59 31.70 -14.74 1.63
N TRP A 60 30.46 -15.09 1.34
CA TRP A 60 29.67 -14.48 0.28
C TRP A 60 28.23 -14.30 0.75
N SER A 61 27.61 -13.20 0.36
CA SER A 61 26.19 -12.95 0.63
C SER A 61 25.45 -12.71 -0.68
N SER A 62 24.26 -13.29 -0.79
CA SER A 62 23.45 -13.18 -2.01
C SER A 62 22.90 -11.77 -2.24
N GLN A 63 23.00 -10.87 -1.26
CA GLN A 63 22.56 -9.47 -1.34
C GLN A 63 23.41 -8.57 -0.44
N PRO A 64 23.47 -7.27 -0.75
CA PRO A 64 24.05 -6.28 0.14
C PRO A 64 23.12 -5.93 1.31
N ARG A 65 23.65 -5.15 2.26
CA ARG A 65 22.88 -4.57 3.38
C ARG A 65 22.70 -3.06 3.19
N LEU A 66 21.48 -2.60 3.40
CA LEU A 66 21.12 -1.18 3.52
C LEU A 66 21.68 -0.64 4.84
N SER A 67 22.55 0.36 4.76
CA SER A 67 23.23 1.00 5.89
C SER A 67 23.84 -0.01 6.88
N GLY A 68 24.32 -1.15 6.37
CA GLY A 68 24.92 -2.23 7.17
C GLY A 68 23.96 -3.05 8.04
N ARG A 69 22.67 -2.68 8.13
CA ARG A 69 21.70 -3.29 9.07
C ARG A 69 20.71 -4.23 8.39
N TYR A 70 20.03 -3.78 7.35
CA TYR A 70 18.92 -4.51 6.74
C TYR A 70 19.32 -5.16 5.42
N TRP A 71 18.99 -6.42 5.21
CA TRP A 71 19.17 -7.03 3.89
C TRP A 71 18.27 -6.34 2.86
N GLU A 72 18.86 -5.90 1.76
CA GLU A 72 18.19 -5.02 0.78
C GLU A 72 16.88 -5.61 0.25
N ARG A 73 16.87 -6.87 -0.18
CA ARG A 73 15.67 -7.51 -0.73
C ARG A 73 14.65 -7.84 0.33
N ASN A 74 15.04 -8.04 1.60
CA ASN A 74 14.05 -8.16 2.66
C ASN A 74 13.29 -6.84 2.81
N ALA A 75 14.00 -5.70 2.78
CA ALA A 75 13.39 -4.37 2.81
C ALA A 75 12.52 -4.10 1.57
N LYS A 76 13.03 -4.41 0.36
CA LYS A 76 12.25 -4.25 -0.89
C LYS A 76 11.03 -5.16 -0.94
N PHE A 77 11.13 -6.41 -0.49
CA PHE A 77 10.02 -7.35 -0.39
C PHE A 77 8.88 -6.78 0.45
N VAL A 78 9.19 -6.31 1.67
CA VAL A 78 8.19 -5.76 2.59
C VAL A 78 7.61 -4.46 2.03
N SER A 79 8.46 -3.59 1.47
CA SER A 79 8.04 -2.33 0.86
C SER A 79 7.07 -2.58 -0.31
N ALA A 80 7.44 -3.45 -1.24
CA ALA A 80 6.62 -3.77 -2.41
C ALA A 80 5.28 -4.40 -2.02
N ALA A 81 5.28 -5.37 -1.08
CA ALA A 81 4.04 -5.96 -0.60
C ALA A 81 3.12 -4.90 0.05
N HIS A 82 3.69 -4.01 0.87
CA HIS A 82 2.94 -2.96 1.53
C HIS A 82 2.36 -1.94 0.54
N THR A 83 3.16 -1.42 -0.39
CA THR A 83 2.73 -0.35 -1.32
C THR A 83 1.78 -0.85 -2.42
N THR A 84 1.82 -2.13 -2.75
CA THR A 84 0.89 -2.74 -3.72
C THR A 84 -0.40 -3.26 -3.08
N GLY A 85 -0.51 -3.20 -1.75
CA GLY A 85 -1.65 -3.72 -1.01
C GLY A 85 -1.73 -5.25 -1.00
N LEU A 86 -0.63 -5.95 -1.28
CA LEU A 86 -0.57 -7.40 -1.26
C LEU A 86 -0.51 -7.91 0.19
N PRO A 87 -1.48 -8.73 0.66
CA PRO A 87 -1.47 -9.22 2.03
C PRO A 87 -0.23 -10.10 2.27
N LEU A 88 0.60 -9.73 3.23
CA LEU A 88 1.86 -10.43 3.53
C LEU A 88 1.68 -11.92 3.81
N ALA A 89 0.56 -12.31 4.43
CA ALA A 89 0.22 -13.73 4.64
C ALA A 89 0.06 -14.48 3.31
N ARG A 90 -0.54 -13.86 2.28
CA ARG A 90 -0.67 -14.48 0.96
C ARG A 90 0.67 -14.62 0.25
N VAL A 91 1.61 -13.72 0.50
CA VAL A 91 2.98 -13.85 -0.01
C VAL A 91 3.72 -14.98 0.70
N ALA A 92 3.50 -15.14 2.00
CA ALA A 92 4.05 -16.27 2.75
C ALA A 92 3.48 -17.61 2.26
N ASP A 93 2.17 -17.71 2.06
CA ASP A 93 1.53 -18.91 1.47
C ASP A 93 2.14 -19.25 0.10
N PHE A 94 2.30 -18.25 -0.76
CA PHE A 94 2.93 -18.41 -2.08
C PHE A 94 4.38 -18.89 -1.97
N ALA A 95 5.16 -18.28 -1.07
CA ALA A 95 6.55 -18.63 -0.86
C ALA A 95 6.71 -20.06 -0.33
N ASP A 96 5.82 -20.50 0.57
CA ASP A 96 5.82 -21.84 1.13
C ASP A 96 5.57 -22.90 0.04
N VAL A 97 4.55 -22.69 -0.80
CA VAL A 97 4.24 -23.60 -1.92
C VAL A 97 5.37 -23.67 -2.93
N MET A 98 6.06 -22.55 -3.19
CA MET A 98 7.17 -22.50 -4.14
C MET A 98 8.51 -22.97 -3.53
N GLY A 99 8.63 -23.07 -2.21
CA GLY A 99 9.89 -23.34 -1.51
C GLY A 99 10.86 -22.15 -1.47
N LEU A 100 10.34 -20.92 -1.43
CA LEU A 100 11.13 -19.69 -1.36
C LEU A 100 11.43 -19.27 0.07
N ALA A 101 12.69 -18.90 0.32
CA ALA A 101 13.08 -18.26 1.57
C ALA A 101 12.63 -16.79 1.57
N VAL A 102 11.74 -16.43 2.49
CA VAL A 102 11.21 -15.06 2.68
C VAL A 102 11.35 -14.60 4.13
N PRO A 103 11.33 -13.28 4.40
CA PRO A 103 11.45 -12.77 5.76
C PRO A 103 10.36 -13.34 6.69
N ALA A 104 10.75 -13.82 7.86
CA ALA A 104 9.81 -14.25 8.89
C ALA A 104 8.95 -13.07 9.37
N GLN A 105 7.75 -13.34 9.91
CA GLN A 105 6.79 -12.32 10.34
C GLN A 105 7.39 -11.26 11.27
N ARG A 106 8.28 -11.65 12.20
CA ARG A 106 9.00 -10.71 13.08
C ARG A 106 9.89 -9.73 12.29
N THR A 107 10.60 -10.23 11.28
CA THR A 107 11.47 -9.40 10.42
C THR A 107 10.64 -8.47 9.56
N VAL A 108 9.51 -8.97 9.03
CA VAL A 108 8.54 -8.15 8.29
C VAL A 108 8.02 -7.01 9.15
N HIS A 109 7.61 -7.30 10.39
CA HIS A 109 7.12 -6.27 11.32
C HIS A 109 8.21 -5.24 11.65
N ASP A 110 9.44 -5.68 11.93
CA ASP A 110 10.57 -4.77 12.20
C ASP A 110 10.86 -3.84 11.02
N LEU A 111 10.82 -4.37 9.79
CA LEU A 111 10.99 -3.57 8.56
C LEU A 111 9.82 -2.61 8.33
N LEU A 112 8.58 -3.03 8.60
CA LEU A 112 7.42 -2.14 8.48
C LEU A 112 7.55 -0.94 9.43
N VAL A 113 7.80 -1.19 10.71
CA VAL A 113 7.81 -0.15 11.75
C VAL A 113 9.01 0.78 11.60
N ASN A 114 10.20 0.25 11.31
CA ASN A 114 11.42 1.06 11.32
C ASN A 114 11.79 1.66 9.96
N LEU A 115 11.27 1.12 8.85
CA LEU A 115 11.67 1.53 7.52
C LEU A 115 10.47 1.96 6.66
N VAL A 116 9.50 1.07 6.45
CA VAL A 116 8.45 1.30 5.44
C VAL A 116 7.45 2.36 5.87
N LEU A 117 6.85 2.24 7.06
CA LEU A 117 5.86 3.21 7.54
C LEU A 117 6.44 4.62 7.70
N PRO A 118 7.64 4.81 8.30
CA PRO A 118 8.27 6.13 8.34
C PRO A 118 8.54 6.70 6.94
N SER A 119 8.89 5.86 5.97
CA SER A 119 9.10 6.30 4.58
C SER A 119 7.80 6.72 3.91
N VAL A 120 6.70 6.00 4.15
CA VAL A 120 5.36 6.38 3.68
C VAL A 120 4.95 7.72 4.29
N ASP A 121 5.14 7.90 5.60
CA ASP A 121 4.85 9.15 6.29
C ASP A 121 5.71 10.31 5.75
N HIS A 122 6.98 10.07 5.48
CA HIS A 122 7.88 11.06 4.89
C HIS A 122 7.39 11.51 3.50
N VAL A 123 7.05 10.56 2.64
CA VAL A 123 6.50 10.85 1.30
C VAL A 123 5.18 11.62 1.42
N TYR A 124 4.29 11.18 2.31
CA TYR A 124 3.01 11.84 2.57
C TYR A 124 3.19 13.28 3.04
N VAL A 125 4.06 13.53 4.03
CA VAL A 125 4.36 14.89 4.54
C VAL A 125 4.92 15.78 3.44
N ASN A 126 5.78 15.24 2.57
CA ASN A 126 6.31 16.01 1.44
C ASN A 126 5.22 16.35 0.43
N HIS A 127 4.34 15.41 0.06
CA HIS A 127 3.19 15.67 -0.79
C HIS A 127 2.29 16.78 -0.23
N MET A 128 2.07 16.79 1.09
CA MET A 128 1.27 17.82 1.74
C MET A 128 1.89 19.23 1.69
N ARG A 129 3.18 19.37 1.37
CA ARG A 129 3.80 20.70 1.14
C ARG A 129 3.37 21.33 -0.18
N ASP A 130 3.00 20.51 -1.16
CA ASP A 130 2.56 20.96 -2.48
C ASP A 130 1.07 21.34 -2.51
N VAL A 131 0.32 20.91 -1.49
CA VAL A 131 -1.10 21.24 -1.34
C VAL A 131 -1.27 22.67 -0.85
N GLY A 132 -1.99 23.49 -1.63
CA GLY A 132 -2.28 24.88 -1.27
C GLY A 132 -3.17 25.00 -0.03
N ARG A 133 -3.13 26.16 0.65
CA ARG A 133 -3.92 26.39 1.87
C ARG A 133 -5.42 26.46 1.65
N GLY A 134 -5.87 26.75 0.43
CA GLY A 134 -7.27 26.68 0.06
C GLY A 134 -7.50 25.50 -0.88
N VAL A 135 -8.39 24.58 -0.50
CA VAL A 135 -8.59 23.31 -1.19
C VAL A 135 -10.04 23.12 -1.61
N ASP A 136 -10.22 22.46 -2.74
CA ASP A 136 -11.49 21.90 -3.19
C ASP A 136 -11.27 20.39 -3.15
N VAL A 137 -12.09 19.65 -2.40
CA VAL A 137 -11.79 18.25 -2.10
C VAL A 137 -12.88 17.31 -2.61
N SER A 138 -12.51 16.12 -3.08
CA SER A 138 -13.43 14.99 -3.21
C SER A 138 -13.30 14.05 -2.01
N ILE A 139 -14.41 13.44 -1.64
CA ILE A 139 -14.47 12.53 -0.49
C ILE A 139 -15.29 11.30 -0.86
N ASP A 140 -14.74 10.13 -0.54
CA ASP A 140 -15.41 8.85 -0.73
C ASP A 140 -15.15 7.90 0.45
N GLY A 141 -16.14 7.07 0.77
CA GLY A 141 -16.15 6.09 1.84
C GLY A 141 -16.09 4.65 1.32
N ARG A 142 -14.94 3.99 1.50
CA ARG A 142 -14.79 2.57 1.14
C ARG A 142 -15.11 1.64 2.31
N TYR A 143 -16.08 0.76 2.14
CA TYR A 143 -16.47 -0.25 3.14
C TYR A 143 -15.73 -1.58 2.93
N ASP A 144 -15.54 -2.34 4.01
CA ASP A 144 -14.88 -3.66 3.98
C ASP A 144 -15.78 -4.81 3.50
N SER A 145 -17.10 -4.63 3.56
CA SER A 145 -18.07 -5.61 3.06
C SER A 145 -19.33 -4.92 2.52
N PRO A 146 -20.04 -5.51 1.56
CA PRO A 146 -21.30 -4.96 1.05
C PRO A 146 -22.43 -5.00 2.09
N GLY A 147 -23.45 -4.15 1.89
CA GLY A 147 -24.67 -4.10 2.71
C GLY A 147 -24.48 -3.46 4.09
N PHE A 148 -25.49 -3.61 4.96
CA PHE A 148 -25.49 -3.00 6.29
C PHE A 148 -24.62 -3.73 7.33
N CYS A 149 -23.82 -4.71 6.91
CA CYS A 149 -23.01 -5.56 7.80
C CYS A 149 -21.55 -5.11 7.94
N ALA A 150 -21.14 -4.06 7.22
CA ALA A 150 -19.77 -3.57 7.22
C ALA A 150 -19.27 -3.24 8.62
N THR A 151 -18.02 -3.62 8.87
CA THR A 151 -17.37 -3.44 10.17
C THR A 151 -16.40 -2.27 10.14
N ASN A 152 -15.80 -2.01 8.98
CA ASN A 152 -14.86 -0.93 8.74
C ASN A 152 -15.29 -0.07 7.56
N CYS A 153 -15.01 1.23 7.66
CA CYS A 153 -15.14 2.18 6.56
C CYS A 153 -13.90 3.06 6.55
N THR A 154 -13.22 3.16 5.41
CA THR A 154 -12.10 4.07 5.20
C THR A 154 -12.58 5.23 4.35
N VAL A 155 -12.64 6.42 4.94
CA VAL A 155 -12.95 7.66 4.23
C VAL A 155 -11.65 8.29 3.76
N SER A 156 -11.56 8.60 2.47
CA SER A 156 -10.41 9.28 1.87
C SER A 156 -10.81 10.66 1.38
N VAL A 157 -9.99 11.67 1.65
CA VAL A 157 -10.18 13.05 1.20
C VAL A 157 -9.03 13.40 0.25
N ILE A 158 -9.35 13.84 -0.96
CA ILE A 158 -8.38 14.13 -2.03
C ILE A 158 -8.53 15.59 -2.44
N ASP A 159 -7.43 16.33 -2.55
CA ASP A 159 -7.43 17.67 -3.15
C ASP A 159 -7.59 17.56 -4.67
N LEU A 160 -8.60 18.23 -5.22
CA LEU A 160 -8.95 18.15 -6.65
C LEU A 160 -7.91 18.84 -7.55
N LYS A 161 -7.12 19.78 -7.02
CA LYS A 161 -6.10 20.47 -7.81
C LYS A 161 -4.86 19.61 -8.02
N THR A 162 -4.38 18.98 -6.96
CA THR A 162 -3.13 18.19 -6.96
C THR A 162 -3.36 16.70 -7.16
N ASN A 163 -4.59 16.21 -6.99
CA ASN A 163 -4.95 14.78 -6.92
C ASN A 163 -4.23 14.03 -5.78
N LEU A 164 -3.77 14.75 -4.75
CA LEU A 164 -3.11 14.16 -3.60
C LEU A 164 -4.12 13.85 -2.49
N ILE A 165 -3.92 12.70 -1.83
CA ILE A 165 -4.68 12.33 -0.64
C ILE A 165 -4.26 13.26 0.51
N MET A 166 -5.22 14.00 1.06
CA MET A 166 -5.02 14.92 2.18
C MET A 166 -5.36 14.33 3.55
N MET A 167 -6.20 13.30 3.58
CA MET A 167 -6.64 12.68 4.82
C MET A 167 -7.20 11.30 4.55
N VAL A 168 -6.87 10.35 5.42
CA VAL A 168 -7.51 9.05 5.49
C VAL A 168 -8.05 8.85 6.89
N VAL A 169 -9.34 8.56 7.01
CA VAL A 169 -10.01 8.31 8.29
C VAL A 169 -10.56 6.90 8.28
N ASN A 170 -10.02 6.06 9.17
CA ASN A 170 -10.55 4.71 9.39
C ASN A 170 -11.59 4.75 10.50
N MET A 171 -12.80 4.33 10.16
CA MET A 171 -13.92 4.17 11.07
C MET A 171 -14.23 2.69 11.29
N HIS A 172 -14.58 2.35 12.53
CA HIS A 172 -15.03 1.02 12.91
C HIS A 172 -16.42 1.10 13.53
N LYS A 173 -17.30 0.12 13.27
CA LYS A 173 -18.72 0.17 13.67
C LYS A 173 -18.96 0.31 15.18
N ARG A 174 -17.96 -0.05 16.00
CA ARG A 174 -18.00 0.07 17.47
C ARG A 174 -17.48 1.41 17.99
N MET A 175 -17.01 2.31 17.12
CA MET A 175 -16.60 3.65 17.53
C MET A 175 -17.79 4.47 18.01
N ARG A 176 -17.52 5.42 18.92
CA ARG A 176 -18.54 6.31 19.48
C ARG A 176 -19.23 7.10 18.37
N GLY A 177 -20.56 7.22 18.43
CA GLY A 177 -21.37 7.91 17.43
C GLY A 177 -21.86 7.04 16.26
N ILE A 178 -21.28 5.85 16.07
CA ILE A 178 -21.72 4.91 15.01
C ILE A 178 -22.89 4.02 15.46
N GLU A 179 -22.95 3.69 16.76
CA GLU A 179 -24.00 2.84 17.36
C GLU A 179 -24.18 1.49 16.64
N GLY A 180 -23.09 0.89 16.14
CA GLY A 180 -23.15 -0.37 15.41
C GLY A 180 -23.81 -0.30 14.03
N LYS A 181 -24.24 0.89 13.57
CA LYS A 181 -24.90 1.10 12.28
C LYS A 181 -23.86 1.47 11.22
N SER A 182 -23.47 0.49 10.42
CA SER A 182 -22.47 0.62 9.34
C SER A 182 -22.66 1.87 8.47
N GLY A 183 -23.88 2.14 8.01
CA GLY A 183 -24.20 3.31 7.17
C GLY A 183 -24.13 4.67 7.87
N ARG A 184 -23.60 4.75 9.12
CA ARG A 184 -23.20 6.00 9.78
C ARG A 184 -21.70 6.23 9.75
N MET A 185 -20.89 5.20 9.48
CA MET A 185 -19.43 5.27 9.53
C MET A 185 -18.88 6.30 8.57
N GLU A 186 -19.35 6.31 7.33
CA GLU A 186 -18.89 7.28 6.33
C GLU A 186 -19.20 8.71 6.76
N LYS A 187 -20.46 9.03 7.11
CA LYS A 187 -20.81 10.38 7.56
C LYS A 187 -19.93 10.88 8.72
N GLU A 188 -19.69 10.03 9.73
CA GLU A 188 -18.80 10.40 10.83
C GLU A 188 -17.33 10.47 10.39
N GLY A 189 -16.90 9.61 9.46
CA GLY A 189 -15.57 9.62 8.86
C GLY A 189 -15.29 10.90 8.09
N VAL A 190 -16.25 11.35 7.27
CA VAL A 190 -16.21 12.64 6.57
C VAL A 190 -16.14 13.78 7.58
N ARG A 191 -17.00 13.77 8.61
CA ARG A 191 -16.97 14.80 9.67
C ARG A 191 -15.58 14.93 10.30
N GLU A 192 -15.02 13.80 10.71
CA GLU A 192 -13.72 13.76 11.38
C GLU A 192 -12.60 14.20 10.42
N GLY A 193 -12.63 13.76 9.16
CA GLY A 193 -11.66 14.14 8.15
C GLY A 193 -11.66 15.65 7.89
N LEU A 194 -12.84 16.23 7.69
CA LEU A 194 -12.99 17.68 7.49
C LEU A 194 -12.51 18.48 8.72
N LYS A 195 -12.86 18.05 9.94
CA LYS A 195 -12.39 18.70 11.18
C LYS A 195 -10.87 18.68 11.29
N ARG A 196 -10.22 17.56 10.97
CA ARG A 196 -8.75 17.45 10.99
C ARG A 196 -8.10 18.35 9.95
N ILE A 197 -8.64 18.41 8.74
CA ILE A 197 -8.12 19.29 7.68
C ILE A 197 -8.22 20.76 8.11
N ILE A 198 -9.35 21.17 8.69
CA ILE A 198 -9.53 22.53 9.23
C ILE A 198 -8.54 22.79 10.38
N ALA A 199 -8.34 21.83 11.28
CA ALA A 199 -7.38 21.94 12.39
C ALA A 199 -5.92 22.05 11.90
N LEU A 200 -5.61 21.50 10.72
CA LEU A 200 -4.32 21.67 10.03
C LEU A 200 -4.21 23.02 9.28
N VAL A 201 -5.17 23.94 9.50
CA VAL A 201 -5.19 25.30 8.95
C VAL A 201 -5.34 25.31 7.42
N TYR A 202 -6.09 24.34 6.87
CA TYR A 202 -6.56 24.39 5.49
C TYR A 202 -7.97 24.98 5.42
N LYS A 203 -8.19 25.88 4.47
CA LYS A 203 -9.51 26.41 4.12
C LYS A 203 -10.15 25.52 3.07
N ILE A 204 -11.15 24.75 3.46
CA ILE A 204 -11.94 23.92 2.55
C ILE A 204 -12.97 24.84 1.86
N ARG A 205 -12.82 25.05 0.55
CA ARG A 205 -13.75 25.86 -0.26
C ARG A 205 -14.97 25.05 -0.68
N SER A 206 -14.74 23.83 -1.16
CA SER A 206 -15.79 22.93 -1.58
C SER A 206 -15.48 21.48 -1.25
N VAL A 207 -16.55 20.70 -1.07
CA VAL A 207 -16.51 19.26 -0.88
C VAL A 207 -17.39 18.64 -1.95
N CYS A 208 -16.80 17.80 -2.78
CA CYS A 208 -17.50 16.91 -3.71
C CYS A 208 -17.70 15.55 -3.04
N SER A 209 -18.94 15.08 -2.95
CA SER A 209 -19.27 13.75 -2.44
C SER A 209 -20.36 13.10 -3.28
N ASP A 210 -20.60 11.82 -3.01
CA ASP A 210 -21.80 11.14 -3.48
C ASP A 210 -23.08 11.86 -3.05
N ASN A 211 -24.19 11.50 -3.70
CA ASN A 211 -25.53 11.98 -3.39
C ASN A 211 -26.08 11.32 -2.10
N ASP A 212 -25.31 11.33 -1.01
CA ASP A 212 -25.77 10.95 0.32
C ASP A 212 -26.37 12.17 1.04
N ALA A 213 -27.69 12.15 1.21
CA ALA A 213 -28.44 13.16 1.94
C ALA A 213 -27.90 13.40 3.36
N LYS A 214 -27.28 12.39 4.01
CA LYS A 214 -26.70 12.52 5.36
C LYS A 214 -25.47 13.42 5.36
N ILE A 215 -24.61 13.33 4.36
CA ILE A 215 -23.41 14.18 4.22
C ILE A 215 -23.87 15.62 3.93
N GLY A 216 -24.77 15.79 2.96
CA GLY A 216 -25.30 17.11 2.63
C GLY A 216 -26.00 17.78 3.82
N LYS A 217 -26.78 17.03 4.60
CA LYS A 217 -27.40 17.54 5.83
C LYS A 217 -26.35 17.95 6.87
N MET A 218 -25.34 17.12 7.09
CA MET A 218 -24.25 17.42 8.02
C MET A 218 -23.50 18.70 7.66
N LEU A 219 -23.15 18.89 6.38
CA LEU A 219 -22.44 20.09 5.93
C LEU A 219 -23.27 21.37 6.14
N ARG A 220 -24.59 21.29 6.03
CA ARG A 220 -25.49 22.44 6.27
C ARG A 220 -25.69 22.76 7.75
N GLU A 221 -25.78 21.74 8.60
CA GLU A 221 -26.14 21.90 10.02
C GLU A 221 -24.94 22.13 10.94
N ASP A 222 -23.75 21.60 10.60
CA ASP A 222 -22.55 21.77 11.42
C ASP A 222 -21.97 23.17 11.21
N VAL A 223 -21.89 23.95 12.30
CA VAL A 223 -21.40 25.34 12.29
C VAL A 223 -19.98 25.45 11.73
N HIS A 224 -19.16 24.40 11.87
CA HIS A 224 -17.79 24.39 11.37
C HIS A 224 -17.70 24.23 9.84
N PHE A 225 -18.79 23.82 9.18
CA PHE A 225 -18.81 23.50 7.75
C PHE A 225 -19.72 24.43 6.93
N LYS A 226 -20.37 25.40 7.55
CA LYS A 226 -21.40 26.25 6.92
C LYS A 226 -20.92 27.00 5.68
N ASP A 227 -19.65 27.37 5.62
CA ASP A 227 -19.04 28.10 4.50
C ASP A 227 -18.50 27.18 3.39
N ILE A 228 -18.61 25.86 3.55
CA ILE A 228 -18.14 24.87 2.57
C ILE A 228 -19.22 24.68 1.50
N LYS A 229 -18.86 24.90 0.24
CA LYS A 229 -19.75 24.59 -0.89
C LYS A 229 -19.84 23.08 -1.09
N HIS A 230 -21.04 22.51 -0.91
CA HIS A 230 -21.29 21.10 -1.23
C HIS A 230 -21.52 20.94 -2.74
N LEU A 231 -20.74 20.06 -3.36
CA LEU A 231 -20.84 19.62 -4.75
C LEU A 231 -21.21 18.13 -4.77
N LEU A 232 -21.95 17.73 -5.79
CA LEU A 232 -22.32 16.33 -6.00
C LEU A 232 -21.42 15.72 -7.07
N ASP A 233 -21.05 14.46 -6.87
CA ASP A 233 -20.38 13.69 -7.90
C ASP A 233 -21.27 13.52 -9.13
N PHE A 234 -20.82 14.13 -10.23
CA PHE A 234 -21.49 14.08 -11.52
C PHE A 234 -21.57 12.65 -12.07
N TRP A 235 -20.58 11.80 -11.79
CA TRP A 235 -20.60 10.41 -12.26
C TRP A 235 -21.77 9.64 -11.66
N HIS A 236 -22.00 9.78 -10.35
CA HIS A 236 -23.14 9.17 -9.68
C HIS A 236 -24.49 9.69 -10.21
N LEU A 237 -24.59 10.98 -10.54
CA LEU A 237 -25.78 11.56 -11.16
C LEU A 237 -26.06 10.92 -12.54
N ILE A 238 -25.06 10.89 -13.42
CA ILE A 238 -25.20 10.32 -14.77
C ILE A 238 -25.48 8.81 -14.72
N LYS A 239 -24.85 8.09 -13.79
CA LYS A 239 -25.11 6.66 -13.58
C LYS A 239 -26.57 6.40 -13.21
N GLY A 240 -27.15 7.22 -12.32
CA GLY A 240 -28.57 7.14 -11.96
C GLY A 240 -29.47 7.38 -13.18
N ILE A 241 -29.22 8.45 -13.93
CA ILE A 241 -29.98 8.77 -15.16
C ILE A 241 -29.90 7.62 -16.16
N ASN A 242 -28.70 7.08 -16.42
CA ASN A 242 -28.50 5.96 -17.34
C ASN A 242 -29.22 4.69 -16.88
N HIS A 243 -29.25 4.42 -15.57
CA HIS A 243 -30.02 3.31 -15.01
C HIS A 243 -31.51 3.47 -15.30
N ASP A 244 -32.06 4.66 -15.04
CA ASP A 244 -33.49 4.94 -15.24
C ASP A 244 -33.88 4.88 -16.72
N LEU A 245 -33.03 5.43 -17.61
CA LEU A 245 -33.21 5.33 -19.06
C LEU A 245 -33.23 3.86 -19.54
N ARG A 246 -32.36 3.00 -19.00
CA ARG A 246 -32.34 1.57 -19.33
C ARG A 246 -33.60 0.86 -18.85
N GLU A 247 -34.08 1.18 -17.66
CA GLU A 247 -35.32 0.59 -17.13
C GLU A 247 -36.55 1.05 -17.93
N LEU A 248 -36.57 2.30 -18.40
CA LEU A 248 -37.61 2.80 -19.31
C LEU A 248 -37.56 2.10 -20.67
N ALA A 249 -36.37 1.95 -21.27
CA ALA A 249 -36.20 1.30 -22.57
C ALA A 249 -36.66 -0.16 -22.58
N LYS A 250 -36.61 -0.86 -21.44
CA LYS A 250 -37.10 -2.24 -21.31
C LYS A 250 -38.63 -2.35 -21.24
N LYS A 251 -39.38 -1.24 -21.09
CA LYS A 251 -40.85 -1.28 -21.03
C LYS A 251 -41.42 -1.54 -22.42
N LYS A 252 -42.44 -2.42 -22.50
CA LYS A 252 -43.10 -2.94 -23.72
C LYS A 252 -43.58 -1.89 -24.75
N SER A 253 -43.59 -0.61 -24.39
CA SER A 253 -44.08 0.51 -25.20
C SER A 253 -42.96 1.37 -25.82
N CYS A 254 -41.69 0.98 -25.74
CA CYS A 254 -40.60 1.65 -26.45
C CYS A 254 -40.25 0.85 -27.73
N PRO A 255 -40.68 1.29 -28.93
CA PRO A 255 -40.16 0.72 -30.17
C PRO A 255 -38.65 1.03 -30.23
N ASN A 256 -37.86 0.05 -30.68
CA ASN A 256 -36.40 0.08 -30.72
C ASN A 256 -35.87 1.45 -31.16
N ILE A 257 -35.06 2.07 -30.29
CA ILE A 257 -34.16 3.19 -30.65
C ILE A 257 -32.93 2.61 -31.33
#